data_AF-I9GYW3-F1
#
_entry.id   AF-I9GYW3-F1
#
_cell.length_a   1.000
_cell.length_b   1.000
_cell.length_c   1.000
_cell.angle_alpha   90.00
_cell.angle_beta   90.00
_cell.angle_gamma   90.00
#
_symmetry.space_group_name_H-M   'P 1'
#
loop_
_entity.id
_entity.type
_entity.pdbx_description
1 polymer ?
#
loop_
_entity_poly.entity_id
_entity_poly.type
_entity_poly.pdbx_seq_one_letter_code
_entity_poly.pdbx_strand_id
1 'polypeptide(L)'
;MKSRLFMSLLVALFMMSNVFAGTPLEDGLVLKGEFSQIGTRSLDPAIPIEATFEGNVLIVEFTAPVGDVNIVIKDATQNVYTSSIEVTACGQSLAIPVEDYNAGTYTIEFRNSKDGYVYGNFTLM
;
A
#
# COMPACT_ATOMS: atom_id res chain seq x y z
N MET A 1 -24.47 -5.12 -38.52
CA MET A 1 -24.09 -4.34 -37.33
C MET A 1 -22.90 -5.01 -36.67
N LYS A 2 -21.96 -4.21 -36.18
CA LYS A 2 -20.58 -4.58 -35.82
C LYS A 2 -20.53 -5.58 -34.64
N SER A 3 -19.75 -6.63 -34.84
CA SER A 3 -19.24 -7.57 -33.82
C SER A 3 -18.61 -6.83 -32.64
N ARG A 4 -18.77 -7.36 -31.43
CA ARG A 4 -17.72 -7.39 -30.38
C ARG A 4 -17.76 -8.70 -29.62
N LEU A 5 -16.86 -9.59 -30.02
CA LEU A 5 -16.38 -10.75 -29.27
C LEU A 5 -15.84 -10.27 -27.91
N PHE A 6 -16.42 -10.73 -26.81
CA PHE A 6 -15.80 -10.58 -25.50
C PHE A 6 -14.66 -11.60 -25.40
N MET A 7 -13.45 -11.06 -25.35
CA MET A 7 -12.21 -11.83 -25.24
C MET A 7 -12.15 -12.53 -23.88
N SER A 8 -11.88 -13.83 -23.93
CA SER A 8 -11.44 -14.67 -22.82
C SER A 8 -10.27 -14.01 -22.07
N LEU A 9 -10.39 -13.85 -20.75
CA LEU A 9 -9.25 -13.51 -19.89
C LEU A 9 -8.64 -14.80 -19.32
N LEU A 10 -7.40 -14.99 -19.70
CA LEU A 10 -6.50 -16.10 -19.41
C LEU A 10 -6.29 -16.29 -17.89
N VAL A 11 -6.63 -17.45 -17.36
CA VAL A 11 -6.17 -17.89 -16.03
C VAL A 11 -4.77 -18.48 -16.21
N ALA A 12 -3.74 -17.73 -15.81
CA ALA A 12 -2.38 -18.24 -15.76
C ALA A 12 -2.23 -19.14 -14.53
N LEU A 13 -1.85 -20.39 -14.79
CA LEU A 13 -1.51 -21.40 -13.79
C LEU A 13 -0.14 -21.03 -13.19
N PHE A 14 -0.07 -20.53 -11.96
CA PHE A 14 1.21 -20.22 -11.32
C PHE A 14 1.87 -21.53 -10.86
N MET A 15 2.96 -21.89 -11.54
CA MET A 15 3.84 -22.98 -11.15
C MET A 15 4.69 -22.54 -9.96
N MET A 16 4.77 -23.41 -8.95
CA MET A 16 5.56 -23.26 -7.74
C MET A 16 7.04 -23.02 -8.05
N SER A 17 7.56 -21.84 -7.71
CA SER A 17 8.98 -21.61 -7.49
C SER A 17 9.17 -21.18 -6.04
N ASN A 18 9.74 -22.07 -5.23
CA ASN A 18 10.27 -21.71 -3.91
C ASN A 18 11.56 -20.92 -4.12
N VAL A 19 11.43 -19.64 -4.44
CA VAL A 19 12.43 -18.62 -4.13
C VAL A 19 12.05 -18.12 -2.74
N PHE A 20 13.01 -17.95 -1.84
CA PHE A 20 12.75 -17.45 -0.49
C PHE A 20 12.19 -16.04 -0.63
N ALA A 21 10.85 -15.96 -0.56
CA ALA A 21 10.07 -14.75 -0.59
C ALA A 21 10.44 -13.88 0.61
N GLY A 22 10.54 -12.56 0.40
CA GLY A 22 10.82 -11.62 1.47
C GLY A 22 9.82 -11.77 2.62
N THR A 23 10.29 -12.23 3.77
CA THR A 23 9.52 -12.31 5.01
C THR A 23 9.69 -11.00 5.80
N PRO A 24 8.61 -10.34 6.25
CA PRO A 24 8.75 -9.09 6.99
C PRO A 24 9.45 -9.31 8.34
N LEU A 25 10.29 -8.36 8.73
CA LEU A 25 10.97 -8.35 10.04
C LEU A 25 10.06 -7.92 11.20
N GLU A 26 9.00 -7.16 10.91
CA GLU A 26 8.14 -6.51 11.88
C GLU A 26 6.67 -6.78 11.52
N ASP A 27 5.83 -7.05 12.52
CA ASP A 27 4.38 -7.26 12.32
C ASP A 27 3.64 -5.94 12.03
N GLY A 28 4.17 -4.81 12.51
CA GLY A 28 3.58 -3.48 12.37
C GLY A 28 4.57 -2.49 11.77
N LEU A 29 4.08 -1.64 10.86
CA LEU A 29 4.88 -0.63 10.20
C LEU A 29 4.66 0.74 10.84
N VAL A 30 5.74 1.31 11.40
CA VAL A 30 5.71 2.67 11.95
C VAL A 30 5.67 3.70 10.82
N LEU A 31 4.58 4.46 10.77
CA LEU A 31 4.37 5.55 9.81
C LEU A 31 4.68 6.93 10.42
N LYS A 32 5.14 7.84 9.58
CA LYS A 32 5.46 9.24 9.91
C LYS A 32 4.88 10.17 8.85
N GLY A 33 4.66 11.43 9.21
CA GLY A 33 4.16 12.46 8.29
C GLY A 33 2.75 12.93 8.67
N GLU A 34 2.10 13.62 7.73
CA GLU A 34 0.82 14.29 7.97
C GLU A 34 -0.10 14.17 6.76
N PHE A 35 -1.37 13.91 7.01
CA PHE A 35 -2.44 14.00 6.02
C PHE A 35 -3.44 15.07 6.45
N SER A 36 -3.75 15.99 5.54
CA SER A 36 -4.79 16.99 5.74
C SER A 36 -6.17 16.34 5.86
N GLN A 37 -6.71 16.30 7.08
CA GLN A 37 -8.05 15.79 7.39
C GLN A 37 -9.09 16.92 7.32
N ILE A 38 -10.28 16.64 6.79
CA ILE A 38 -11.37 17.64 6.78
C ILE A 38 -11.97 17.72 8.20
N GLY A 39 -11.88 18.90 8.83
CA GLY A 39 -12.68 19.22 10.03
C GLY A 39 -12.02 18.96 11.39
N THR A 40 -10.71 18.74 11.48
CA THR A 40 -10.04 18.54 12.76
C THR A 40 -9.71 19.85 13.47
N ARG A 41 -10.27 20.03 14.68
CA ARG A 41 -9.87 21.04 15.68
C ARG A 41 -8.59 20.59 16.40
N SER A 42 -7.80 21.54 16.90
CA SER A 42 -6.43 21.48 17.45
C SER A 42 -6.10 20.37 18.49
N LEU A 43 -6.13 19.11 18.07
CA LEU A 43 -5.35 18.01 18.64
C LEU A 43 -4.41 17.56 17.53
N ASP A 44 -3.19 17.13 17.89
CA ASP A 44 -2.23 16.57 16.92
C ASP A 44 -2.98 15.57 16.02
N PRO A 45 -3.11 15.83 14.70
CA PRO A 45 -3.92 14.98 13.86
C PRO A 45 -3.27 13.61 13.80
N ALA A 46 -3.91 12.61 14.40
CA ALA A 46 -3.47 11.22 14.29
C ALA A 46 -3.33 10.86 12.80
N ILE A 47 -2.22 10.20 12.44
CA ILE A 47 -1.97 9.75 11.07
C ILE A 47 -3.13 8.82 10.68
N PRO A 48 -3.91 9.12 9.63
CA PRO A 48 -5.14 8.41 9.31
C PRO A 48 -4.88 7.10 8.53
N ILE A 49 -3.73 6.48 8.75
CA ILE A 49 -3.25 5.28 8.07
C ILE A 49 -2.57 4.39 9.10
N GLU A 50 -2.96 3.12 9.12
CA GLU A 50 -2.26 2.05 9.81
C GLU A 50 -1.74 1.05 8.79
N ALA A 51 -0.59 0.44 9.07
CA ALA A 51 0.02 -0.54 8.18
C ALA A 51 0.59 -1.71 9.00
N THR A 52 0.16 -2.92 8.66
CA THR A 52 0.53 -4.16 9.36
C THR A 52 0.81 -5.28 8.37
N PHE A 53 1.61 -6.25 8.77
CA PHE A 53 1.87 -7.44 7.98
C PHE A 53 1.03 -8.62 8.46
N GLU A 54 0.36 -9.27 7.51
CA GLU A 54 -0.26 -10.58 7.69
C GLU A 54 0.48 -11.59 6.81
N GLY A 55 1.52 -12.22 7.37
CA GLY A 55 2.45 -13.03 6.58
C GLY A 55 3.19 -12.18 5.54
N ASN A 56 3.12 -12.54 4.26
CA ASN A 56 3.78 -11.82 3.17
C ASN A 56 2.87 -10.77 2.51
N VAL A 57 1.88 -10.26 3.25
CA VAL A 57 0.93 -9.26 2.76
C VAL A 57 0.97 -8.05 3.68
N LEU A 58 1.29 -6.88 3.12
CA LEU A 58 1.16 -5.60 3.80
C LEU A 58 -0.29 -5.12 3.69
N ILE A 59 -0.98 -5.09 4.82
CA ILE A 59 -2.33 -4.55 4.97
C ILE A 59 -2.20 -3.07 5.31
N VAL A 60 -2.73 -2.20 4.46
CA VAL A 60 -2.87 -0.77 4.71
C VAL A 60 -4.32 -0.48 5.02
N GLU A 61 -4.63 0.00 6.22
CA GLU A 61 -5.98 0.42 6.62
C GLU A 61 -6.05 1.94 6.78
N PHE A 62 -7.08 2.56 6.22
CA PHE A 62 -7.36 3.98 6.39
C PHE A 62 -8.36 4.19 7.52
N THR A 63 -7.96 4.91 8.56
CA THR A 63 -8.81 5.15 9.75
C THR A 63 -9.71 6.38 9.62
N ALA A 64 -9.64 7.11 8.50
CA ALA A 64 -10.51 8.22 8.17
C ALA A 64 -10.65 8.40 6.64
N PRO A 65 -11.73 9.05 6.14
CA PRO A 65 -11.82 9.43 4.74
C PRO A 65 -10.79 10.51 4.40
N VAL A 66 -9.90 10.21 3.45
CA VAL A 66 -8.78 11.09 3.07
C VAL A 66 -8.78 11.49 1.59
N GLY A 67 -9.76 11.00 0.81
CA GLY A 67 -9.88 11.25 -0.63
C GLY A 67 -8.94 10.38 -1.45
N ASP A 68 -8.54 10.85 -2.63
CA ASP A 68 -7.58 10.16 -3.48
C ASP A 68 -6.22 10.04 -2.81
N VAL A 69 -5.69 8.82 -2.75
CA VAL A 69 -4.37 8.50 -2.22
C VAL A 69 -3.57 7.77 -3.29
N ASN A 70 -2.42 8.32 -3.65
CA ASN A 70 -1.38 7.65 -4.42
C ASN A 70 -0.43 6.92 -3.47
N ILE A 71 -0.13 5.66 -3.79
CA ILE A 71 0.65 4.76 -2.96
C ILE A 71 1.84 4.29 -3.77
N VAL A 72 3.05 4.45 -3.24
CA VAL A 72 4.29 4.02 -3.90
C VAL A 72 5.13 3.23 -2.91
N ILE A 73 5.65 2.08 -3.33
CA ILE A 73 6.73 1.38 -2.62
C ILE A 73 7.99 1.48 -3.45
N LYS A 74 9.11 1.83 -2.80
CA LYS A 74 10.42 1.99 -3.41
C LYS A 74 11.43 1.06 -2.75
N ASP A 75 12.29 0.47 -3.58
CA ASP A 75 13.56 -0.05 -3.11
C ASP A 75 14.67 1.03 -3.24
N ALA A 76 15.93 0.65 -3.04
CA ALA A 76 17.07 1.58 -3.15
C ALA A 76 17.29 2.17 -4.56
N THR A 77 16.65 1.62 -5.58
CA THR A 77 16.90 1.91 -7.00
C THR A 77 15.70 2.49 -7.73
N GLN A 78 14.48 2.05 -7.40
CA GLN A 78 13.29 2.34 -8.20
C GLN A 78 11.99 2.19 -7.41
N ASN A 79 10.90 2.64 -8.03
CA ASN A 79 9.55 2.33 -7.58
C ASN A 79 9.22 0.89 -7.99
N VAL A 80 8.92 0.04 -7.01
CA VAL A 80 8.54 -1.38 -7.23
C VAL A 80 7.03 -1.60 -7.18
N TYR A 81 6.29 -0.63 -6.63
CA TYR A 81 4.82 -0.62 -6.61
C TYR A 81 4.29 0.79 -6.83
N THR A 82 3.18 0.90 -7.56
CA THR A 82 2.42 2.14 -7.67
C THR A 82 0.95 1.79 -7.77
N SER A 83 0.13 2.41 -6.92
CA SER A 83 -1.32 2.26 -6.93
C SER A 83 -1.99 3.57 -6.57
N SER A 84 -3.30 3.67 -6.81
CA SER A 84 -4.10 4.80 -6.38
C SER A 84 -5.48 4.32 -5.97
N ILE A 85 -6.01 4.88 -4.88
CA ILE A 85 -7.28 4.49 -4.29
C ILE A 85 -8.03 5.74 -3.81
N GLU A 86 -9.33 5.81 -4.08
CA GLU A 86 -10.20 6.83 -3.49
C GLU A 86 -10.70 6.34 -2.13
N VAL A 87 -10.30 7.01 -1.04
CA VAL A 87 -10.66 6.63 0.33
C VAL A 87 -11.85 7.47 0.81
N THR A 88 -13.02 6.85 0.81
CA THR A 88 -14.30 7.53 1.11
C THR A 88 -14.86 7.20 2.49
N ALA A 89 -14.32 6.18 3.17
CA ALA A 89 -14.79 5.71 4.48
C ALA A 89 -13.64 5.24 5.38
N CYS A 90 -13.89 5.24 6.69
CA CYS A 90 -13.05 4.64 7.72
C CYS A 90 -13.11 3.10 7.62
N GLY A 91 -11.98 2.43 7.83
CA GLY A 91 -11.83 0.97 7.73
C GLY A 91 -11.66 0.46 6.29
N GLN A 92 -11.58 1.34 5.30
CA GLN A 92 -11.23 0.93 3.95
C GLN A 92 -9.76 0.47 3.92
N SER A 93 -9.48 -0.67 3.30
CA SER A 93 -8.14 -1.26 3.31
C SER A 93 -7.64 -1.67 1.93
N LEU A 94 -6.32 -1.79 1.81
CA LEU A 94 -5.60 -2.29 0.65
C LEU A 94 -4.62 -3.37 1.10
N ALA A 95 -4.70 -4.54 0.47
CA ALA A 95 -3.74 -5.61 0.63
C ALA A 95 -2.68 -5.54 -0.47
N ILE A 96 -1.41 -5.51 -0.08
CA ILE A 96 -0.26 -5.46 -0.99
C ILE A 96 0.60 -6.70 -0.75
N PRO A 97 0.53 -7.72 -1.63
CA PRO A 97 1.43 -8.87 -1.57
C PRO A 97 2.88 -8.42 -1.79
N VAL A 98 3.78 -8.87 -0.92
CA VAL A 98 5.23 -8.60 -0.99
C VAL A 98 6.05 -9.88 -1.14
N GLU A 99 5.41 -11.01 -1.45
CA GLU A 99 6.09 -12.31 -1.57
C GLU A 99 7.16 -12.34 -2.67
N ASP A 100 6.95 -11.63 -3.78
CA ASP A 100 7.90 -11.56 -4.89
C ASP A 100 8.99 -10.48 -4.71
N TYR A 101 9.00 -9.79 -3.55
CA TYR A 101 9.96 -8.74 -3.29
C TYR A 101 11.26 -9.37 -2.80
N ASN A 102 12.38 -8.84 -3.29
CA ASN A 102 13.70 -9.26 -2.83
C ASN A 102 13.89 -8.88 -1.36
N ALA A 103 14.77 -9.61 -0.67
CA ALA A 103 15.23 -9.19 0.65
C ALA A 103 15.87 -7.80 0.58
N GLY A 104 15.55 -6.94 1.55
CA GLY A 104 16.02 -5.56 1.57
C GLY A 104 15.08 -4.60 2.28
N THR A 105 15.49 -3.34 2.34
CA THR A 105 14.72 -2.25 2.93
C THR A 105 13.92 -1.53 1.86
N TYR A 106 12.66 -1.26 2.17
CA TYR A 106 11.70 -0.59 1.33
C TYR A 106 11.14 0.64 2.03
N THR A 107 10.82 1.67 1.25
CA THR A 107 10.05 2.83 1.70
C THR A 107 8.67 2.78 1.07
N ILE A 108 7.62 2.87 1.88
CA ILE A 108 6.26 3.11 1.41
C ILE A 108 5.91 4.58 1.59
N GLU A 109 5.29 5.17 0.58
CA GLU A 109 4.85 6.56 0.54
C GLU A 109 3.37 6.62 0.17
N PHE A 110 2.64 7.49 0.88
CA PHE A 110 1.24 7.83 0.64
C PHE A 110 1.16 9.32 0.36
N ARG A 111 0.53 9.71 -0.75
CA ARG A 111 0.29 11.11 -1.12
C ARG A 111 -1.17 11.32 -1.44
N ASN A 112 -1.79 12.35 -0.85
CA ASN A 112 -3.16 12.71 -1.22
C ASN A 112 -3.21 14.02 -2.03
N SER A 113 -4.39 14.36 -2.55
CA SER A 113 -4.63 15.56 -3.35
C SER A 113 -4.56 16.89 -2.57
N LYS A 114 -4.32 16.84 -1.25
CA LYS A 114 -4.28 17.99 -0.33
C LYS A 114 -2.89 18.21 0.27
N ASP A 115 -1.86 17.91 -0.53
CA ASP A 115 -0.44 17.97 -0.18
C ASP A 115 -0.03 17.14 1.06
N GLY A 116 -0.87 16.18 1.47
CA GLY A 116 -0.56 15.24 2.53
C GLY A 116 0.51 14.25 2.10
N TYR A 117 1.43 13.94 3.01
CA TYR A 117 2.52 13.00 2.81
C TYR A 117 2.77 12.18 4.07
N VAL A 118 2.56 10.86 3.96
CA VAL A 118 2.84 9.88 5.02
C VAL A 118 3.78 8.83 4.45
N TYR A 119 4.73 8.37 5.25
CA TYR A 119 5.73 7.40 4.81
C TYR A 119 6.20 6.51 5.95
N GLY A 120 6.75 5.36 5.60
CA GLY A 120 7.35 4.41 6.54
C GLY A 120 8.40 3.56 5.83
N ASN A 121 9.24 2.90 6.62
CA ASN A 121 10.23 1.94 6.12
C ASN A 121 9.98 0.56 6.71
N PHE A 122 10.06 -0.47 5.88
CA PHE A 122 10.02 -1.86 6.33
C PHE A 122 11.16 -2.64 5.69
N THR A 123 11.52 -3.79 6.27
CA THR A 123 12.58 -4.65 5.75
C THR A 123 12.07 -6.08 5.61
N LEU A 124 12.40 -6.69 4.48
CA LEU A 124 12.10 -8.09 4.16
C LEU A 124 13.39 -8.92 4.22
N MET A 125 13.31 -10.16 4.72
CA MET A 125 14.38 -11.16 4.77
C MET A 125 14.15 -12.31 3.82
#